data_AF-A0A1H3ZUG1-F1
#
_entry.id   AF-A0A1H3ZUG1-F1
#
_cell.length_a   1.000
_cell.length_b   1.000
_cell.length_c   1.000
_cell.angle_alpha   90.00
_cell.angle_beta   90.00
_cell.angle_gamma   90.00
#
_symmetry.space_group_name_H-M   'P 1'
#
loop_
_entity.id
_entity.type
_entity.pdbx_description
1 polymer ?
#
loop_
_entity_poly.entity_id
_entity_poly.type
_entity_poly.pdbx_seq_one_letter_code
_entity_poly.pdbx_strand_id
1 'polypeptide(L)'
;MAPSNPDSYEISADLYFDSSSNGGEIDFYIYGEMGTEALPGAAMAISDERLLIVEMSDFSTAVDMQIENDMFHNLKMAFDFVNQETLYYLNGDLLYTGSLNLSEFTGYGFLKTSNGKGYADNIVTSENTLKTNQIDKGDFIHYVNQNNLHLQNNSSLKNILIYNILGQEVISKNLNSKKERIYIESLKSGVYIAKVSTDQSTKTFKFIKKD
;
A
#
# COMPACT_ATOMS: atom_id res chain seq x y z
N MET A 1 6.96 -0.59 35.30
CA MET A 1 6.46 -1.71 34.48
C MET A 1 6.51 -1.22 33.04
N ALA A 2 7.24 -1.90 32.16
CA ALA A 2 7.11 -1.64 30.73
C ALA A 2 5.67 -1.96 30.31
N PRO A 3 5.07 -1.21 29.36
CA PRO A 3 3.77 -1.56 28.82
C PRO A 3 3.80 -3.00 28.28
N SER A 4 2.70 -3.73 28.43
CA SER A 4 2.55 -5.04 27.78
C SER A 4 2.42 -4.83 26.28
N ASN A 5 3.09 -5.67 25.48
CA ASN A 5 2.95 -5.61 24.03
C ASN A 5 1.48 -5.82 23.64
N PRO A 6 0.98 -5.10 22.61
CA PRO A 6 -0.36 -5.34 22.11
C PRO A 6 -0.48 -6.77 21.57
N ASP A 7 -1.67 -7.37 21.67
CA ASP A 7 -1.94 -8.72 21.14
C ASP A 7 -1.62 -8.82 19.64
N SER A 8 -1.83 -7.72 18.92
CA SER A 8 -1.48 -7.62 17.49
C SER A 8 -1.10 -6.21 17.08
N TYR A 9 -0.27 -6.13 16.03
CA TYR A 9 0.17 -4.90 15.40
C TYR A 9 -0.03 -4.99 13.89
N GLU A 10 -0.37 -3.90 13.23
CA GLU A 10 -0.39 -3.85 11.76
C GLU A 10 0.25 -2.58 11.23
N ILE A 11 0.82 -2.70 10.04
CA ILE A 11 1.35 -1.59 9.28
C ILE A 11 1.04 -1.76 7.81
N SER A 12 0.71 -0.66 7.15
CA SER A 12 0.50 -0.62 5.70
C SER A 12 1.14 0.62 5.08
N ALA A 13 1.46 0.52 3.79
CA ALA A 13 1.89 1.64 2.97
C ALA A 13 1.47 1.42 1.51
N ASP A 14 1.15 2.50 0.80
CA ASP A 14 0.96 2.49 -0.64
C ASP A 14 2.32 2.68 -1.31
N LEU A 15 2.81 1.66 -2.01
CA LEU A 15 4.08 1.69 -2.72
C LEU A 15 3.88 1.73 -4.22
N TYR A 16 4.62 2.62 -4.87
CA TYR A 16 4.72 2.74 -6.32
C TYR A 16 6.16 2.46 -6.72
N PHE A 17 6.37 1.58 -7.70
CA PHE A 17 7.67 1.40 -8.36
C PHE A 17 7.65 2.04 -9.75
N ASP A 18 8.68 2.83 -10.06
CA ASP A 18 8.90 3.43 -11.37
C ASP A 18 9.62 2.43 -12.28
N SER A 19 8.87 1.76 -13.15
CA SER A 19 9.39 0.73 -14.08
C SER A 19 10.50 1.26 -14.99
N SER A 20 10.55 2.58 -15.23
CA SER A 20 11.61 3.21 -16.04
C SER A 20 12.98 3.24 -15.37
N SER A 21 13.07 2.81 -14.11
CA SER A 21 14.32 2.74 -13.34
C SER A 21 15.36 1.75 -13.89
N ASN A 22 14.98 0.85 -14.81
CA ASN A 22 15.85 -0.18 -15.40
C ASN A 22 16.54 -1.06 -14.34
N GLY A 23 15.79 -1.46 -13.31
CA GLY A 23 16.20 -2.42 -12.29
C GLY A 23 16.27 -1.84 -10.87
N GLY A 24 16.45 -2.75 -9.90
CA GLY A 24 16.36 -2.44 -8.47
C GLY A 24 14.97 -2.72 -7.90
N GLU A 25 14.85 -2.53 -6.60
CA GLU A 25 13.66 -2.82 -5.79
C GLU A 25 13.41 -1.69 -4.79
N ILE A 26 12.18 -1.62 -4.30
CA ILE A 26 11.81 -0.89 -3.08
C ILE A 26 11.39 -1.92 -2.06
N ASP A 27 12.16 -2.03 -0.99
CA ASP A 27 11.87 -2.88 0.13
C ASP A 27 11.10 -2.13 1.20
N PHE A 28 10.16 -2.82 1.83
CA PHE A 28 9.42 -2.40 3.00
C PHE A 28 9.74 -3.36 4.14
N TYR A 29 10.56 -2.89 5.07
CA TYR A 29 11.07 -3.65 6.21
C TYR A 29 10.41 -3.23 7.50
N ILE A 30 10.11 -4.22 8.33
CA ILE A 30 9.67 -4.03 9.71
C ILE A 30 10.77 -4.48 10.65
N TYR A 31 11.05 -3.65 11.65
CA TYR A 31 12.02 -3.91 12.70
C TYR A 31 11.32 -4.13 14.04
N GLY A 32 11.93 -5.01 14.83
CA GLY A 32 11.49 -5.38 16.15
C GLY A 32 12.66 -5.88 16.97
N GLU A 33 12.51 -6.03 18.28
CA GLU A 33 13.51 -6.78 19.03
C GLU A 33 13.46 -8.26 18.64
N MET A 34 14.63 -8.81 18.30
CA MET A 34 15.00 -10.21 18.45
C MET A 34 16.50 -10.31 18.66
N GLY A 35 16.94 -10.46 19.91
CA GLY A 35 18.36 -10.58 20.23
C GLY A 35 19.17 -9.31 19.95
N THR A 36 20.46 -9.46 19.65
CA THR A 36 21.45 -8.36 19.57
C THR A 36 21.75 -7.85 18.16
N GLU A 37 21.15 -8.44 17.13
CA GLU A 37 21.38 -8.04 15.73
C GLU A 37 20.11 -7.45 15.12
N ALA A 38 20.25 -6.29 14.47
CA ALA A 38 19.14 -5.53 13.89
C ALA A 38 18.68 -6.14 12.55
N LEU A 39 18.19 -7.38 12.58
CA LEU A 39 17.58 -8.02 11.41
C LEU A 39 16.10 -7.59 11.32
N PRO A 40 15.57 -7.39 10.11
CA PRO A 40 14.15 -7.14 9.95
C PRO A 40 13.33 -8.36 10.38
N GLY A 41 12.22 -8.12 11.07
CA GLY A 41 11.28 -9.16 11.49
C GLY A 41 10.25 -9.50 10.41
N ALA A 42 10.06 -8.64 9.40
CA ALA A 42 9.29 -8.93 8.19
C ALA A 42 9.75 -8.06 7.02
N ALA A 43 9.56 -8.56 5.79
CA ALA A 43 9.95 -7.87 4.57
C ALA A 43 9.01 -8.15 3.40
N MET A 44 8.65 -7.09 2.66
CA MET A 44 8.06 -7.16 1.32
C MET A 44 8.87 -6.26 0.39
N ALA A 45 9.01 -6.63 -0.89
CA ALA A 45 9.68 -5.79 -1.87
C ALA A 45 8.88 -5.71 -3.17
N ILE A 46 8.88 -4.53 -3.80
CA ILE A 46 8.34 -4.35 -5.15
C ILE A 46 9.44 -3.94 -6.13
N SER A 47 9.36 -4.48 -7.34
CA SER A 47 10.18 -4.10 -8.49
C SER A 47 9.37 -4.16 -9.77
N ASP A 48 10.05 -4.05 -10.90
CA ASP A 48 9.49 -4.12 -12.24
C ASP A 48 8.66 -5.40 -12.42
N GLU A 49 7.34 -5.22 -12.46
CA GLU A 49 6.30 -6.26 -12.55
C GLU A 49 6.35 -7.34 -11.46
N ARG A 50 6.97 -7.08 -10.30
CA ARG A 50 7.22 -8.13 -9.30
C ARG A 50 6.95 -7.68 -7.87
N LEU A 51 6.28 -8.55 -7.11
CA LEU A 51 6.23 -8.51 -5.65
C LEU A 51 6.98 -9.72 -5.09
N LEU A 52 7.83 -9.46 -4.09
CA LEU A 52 8.54 -10.46 -3.31
C LEU A 52 8.14 -10.38 -1.83
N ILE A 53 7.90 -11.51 -1.21
CA ILE A 53 7.80 -11.66 0.26
C ILE A 53 8.88 -12.66 0.68
N VAL A 54 9.63 -12.32 1.73
CA VAL A 54 10.67 -13.17 2.28
C VAL A 54 10.26 -13.60 3.69
N GLU A 55 10.31 -14.90 3.95
CA GLU A 55 10.11 -15.47 5.28
C GLU A 55 11.35 -15.21 6.12
N MET A 56 11.24 -14.39 7.16
CA MET A 56 12.40 -13.94 7.94
C MET A 56 12.93 -15.02 8.90
N SER A 57 12.13 -16.02 9.24
CA SER A 57 12.58 -17.11 10.12
C SER A 57 13.64 -18.02 9.48
N ASP A 58 13.64 -18.13 8.14
CA ASP A 58 14.61 -18.95 7.39
C ASP A 58 15.23 -18.28 6.16
N PHE A 59 14.89 -17.01 5.91
CA PHE A 59 15.31 -16.21 4.75
C PHE A 59 14.92 -16.81 3.40
N SER A 60 13.90 -17.67 3.36
CA SER A 60 13.38 -18.23 2.12
C SER A 60 12.43 -17.27 1.39
N THR A 61 12.28 -17.46 0.09
CA THR A 61 11.25 -16.75 -0.69
C THR A 61 9.88 -17.37 -0.40
N ALA A 62 9.01 -16.60 0.24
CA ALA A 62 7.64 -17.03 0.57
C ALA A 62 6.67 -16.78 -0.60
N VAL A 63 6.77 -15.61 -1.23
CA VAL A 63 5.97 -15.23 -2.41
C VAL A 63 6.86 -14.56 -3.42
N ASP A 64 6.70 -14.95 -4.68
CA ASP A 64 7.29 -14.31 -5.85
C ASP A 64 6.21 -14.30 -6.95
N MET A 65 5.62 -13.13 -7.21
CA MET A 65 4.47 -13.02 -8.11
C MET A 65 4.54 -11.78 -8.98
N GLN A 66 3.83 -11.84 -10.11
CA GLN A 66 3.68 -10.69 -10.99
C GLN A 66 2.66 -9.69 -10.44
N ILE A 67 2.98 -8.40 -10.55
CA ILE A 67 2.09 -7.28 -10.23
C ILE A 67 2.05 -6.28 -11.38
N GLU A 68 0.98 -5.49 -11.45
CA GLU A 68 0.89 -4.40 -12.43
C GLU A 68 1.88 -3.28 -12.11
N ASN A 69 2.54 -2.74 -13.12
CA ASN A 69 3.49 -1.65 -12.97
C ASN A 69 2.84 -0.27 -12.92
N ASP A 70 3.63 0.73 -12.50
CA ASP A 70 3.29 2.15 -12.61
C ASP A 70 1.94 2.54 -11.98
N MET A 71 1.60 1.84 -10.90
CA MET A 71 0.49 2.15 -10.02
C MET A 71 0.88 1.94 -8.55
N PHE A 72 0.10 2.54 -7.64
CA PHE A 72 0.27 2.31 -6.22
C PHE A 72 -0.35 0.96 -5.83
N HIS A 73 0.40 0.19 -5.06
CA HIS A 73 -0.03 -1.05 -4.42
C HIS A 73 -0.04 -0.85 -2.92
N ASN A 74 -1.15 -1.20 -2.27
CA ASN A 74 -1.21 -1.21 -0.81
C ASN A 74 -0.56 -2.49 -0.30
N LEU A 75 0.60 -2.36 0.35
CA LEU A 75 1.28 -3.46 1.04
C LEU A 75 0.98 -3.35 2.52
N LYS A 76 0.54 -4.45 3.12
CA LYS A 76 0.24 -4.52 4.56
C LYS A 76 0.89 -5.76 5.19
N MET A 77 1.46 -5.56 6.37
CA MET A 77 1.93 -6.61 7.26
C MET A 77 1.15 -6.53 8.58
N ALA A 78 0.68 -7.67 9.07
CA ALA A 78 0.07 -7.78 10.40
C ALA A 78 0.82 -8.84 11.22
N PHE A 79 1.04 -8.52 12.49
CA PHE A 79 1.79 -9.31 13.45
C PHE A 79 0.83 -9.76 14.54
N ASP A 80 0.64 -11.07 14.65
CA ASP A 80 -0.17 -11.69 15.68
C ASP A 80 0.76 -12.33 16.72
N PHE A 81 0.94 -11.64 17.85
CA PHE A 81 1.82 -12.10 18.92
C PHE A 81 1.23 -13.25 19.73
N VAL A 82 -0.09 -13.47 19.63
CA VAL A 82 -0.80 -14.55 20.31
C VAL A 82 -0.64 -15.85 19.53
N ASN A 83 -0.92 -15.80 18.22
CA ASN A 83 -0.82 -16.96 17.34
C ASN A 83 0.59 -17.19 16.80
N GLN A 84 1.52 -16.25 17.01
CA GLN A 84 2.89 -16.26 16.49
C GLN A 84 2.94 -16.31 14.96
N GLU A 85 2.10 -15.48 14.33
CA GLU A 85 1.98 -15.40 12.87
C GLU A 85 2.31 -13.99 12.35
N THR A 86 2.89 -13.94 11.14
CA THR A 86 2.99 -12.70 10.35
C THR A 86 2.15 -12.86 9.09
N LEU A 87 1.19 -11.97 8.86
CA LEU A 87 0.28 -12.00 7.72
C LEU A 87 0.63 -10.89 6.74
N TYR A 88 0.74 -11.25 5.46
CA TYR A 88 1.16 -10.36 4.38
C TYR A 88 0.02 -10.17 3.38
N TYR A 89 -0.32 -8.93 3.09
CA TYR A 89 -1.43 -8.56 2.21
C TYR A 89 -0.97 -7.65 1.07
N LEU A 90 -1.59 -7.82 -0.09
CA LEU A 90 -1.49 -6.92 -1.23
C LEU A 90 -2.88 -6.45 -1.62
N ASN A 91 -3.09 -5.13 -1.67
CA ASN A 91 -4.37 -4.52 -2.05
C ASN A 91 -5.58 -5.05 -1.27
N GLY A 92 -5.34 -5.47 -0.02
CA GLY A 92 -6.34 -6.04 0.89
C GLY A 92 -6.50 -7.57 0.82
N ASP A 93 -5.90 -8.23 -0.16
CA ASP A 93 -5.93 -9.69 -0.28
C ASP A 93 -4.77 -10.32 0.50
N LEU A 94 -5.05 -11.33 1.32
CA LEU A 94 -4.03 -12.09 2.04
C LEU A 94 -3.23 -12.94 1.04
N LEU A 95 -1.93 -12.73 0.98
CA LEU A 95 -1.02 -13.48 0.10
C LEU A 95 -0.31 -14.62 0.83
N TYR A 96 0.14 -14.38 2.06
CA TYR A 96 0.94 -15.33 2.81
C TYR A 96 0.78 -15.15 4.32
N THR A 97 0.85 -16.27 5.05
CA THR A 97 0.98 -16.30 6.50
C THR A 97 2.29 -17.01 6.84
N GLY A 98 3.22 -16.27 7.42
CA GLY A 98 4.54 -16.72 7.84
C GLY A 98 4.66 -16.81 9.36
N SER A 99 5.85 -17.20 9.81
CA SER A 99 6.15 -17.27 11.24
C SER A 99 6.41 -15.86 11.79
N LEU A 100 5.97 -15.59 13.03
CA LEU A 100 6.34 -14.34 13.70
C LEU A 100 7.83 -14.35 14.04
N ASN A 101 8.57 -13.39 13.49
CA ASN A 101 10.02 -13.27 13.66
C ASN A 101 10.41 -11.98 14.41
N LEU A 102 9.54 -11.49 15.30
CA LEU A 102 9.78 -10.34 16.18
C LEU A 102 9.05 -10.50 17.52
N SER A 103 9.63 -10.01 18.62
CA SER A 103 8.97 -10.02 19.94
C SER A 103 8.19 -8.74 20.23
N GLU A 104 8.51 -7.65 19.53
CA GLU A 104 7.80 -6.38 19.56
C GLU A 104 7.99 -5.63 18.24
N PHE A 105 7.09 -4.70 17.93
CA PHE A 105 7.28 -3.76 16.84
C PHE A 105 8.04 -2.52 17.35
N THR A 106 9.17 -2.17 16.73
CA THR A 106 9.95 -0.97 17.11
C THR A 106 10.06 0.07 16.01
N GLY A 107 9.92 -0.33 14.74
CA GLY A 107 9.99 0.60 13.63
C GLY A 107 9.80 -0.03 12.26
N TYR A 108 9.86 0.83 11.25
CA TYR A 108 9.75 0.44 9.85
C TYR A 108 10.71 1.26 8.99
N GLY A 109 11.07 0.73 7.83
CA GLY A 109 11.93 1.41 6.89
C GLY A 109 11.60 1.06 5.45
N PHE A 110 11.89 2.01 4.56
CA PHE A 110 11.93 1.77 3.14
C PHE A 110 13.39 1.79 2.67
N LEU A 111 13.84 0.71 2.07
CA LEU A 111 15.14 0.63 1.44
C LEU A 111 14.96 0.52 -0.06
N LYS A 112 15.99 0.91 -0.80
CA LYS A 112 16.02 0.69 -2.24
C LYS A 112 17.33 0.03 -2.63
N THR A 113 17.26 -0.81 -3.65
CA THR A 113 18.43 -1.44 -4.25
C THR A 113 18.71 -0.84 -5.62
N SER A 114 19.99 -0.74 -5.99
CA SER A 114 20.41 -0.29 -7.32
C SER A 114 19.74 1.03 -7.75
N ASN A 115 19.25 1.07 -8.99
CA ASN A 115 18.56 2.20 -9.61
C ASN A 115 17.08 2.31 -9.21
N GLY A 116 16.59 1.44 -8.33
CA GLY A 116 15.20 1.42 -7.88
C GLY A 116 14.71 2.83 -7.55
N LYS A 117 13.55 3.18 -8.08
CA LYS A 117 12.92 4.48 -7.91
C LYS A 117 11.44 4.27 -7.69
N GLY A 118 10.87 5.05 -6.79
CA GLY A 118 9.44 5.04 -6.58
C GLY A 118 9.03 5.88 -5.40
N TYR A 119 7.82 5.63 -4.92
CA TYR A 119 7.17 6.47 -3.92
C TYR A 119 6.51 5.58 -2.87
N ALA A 120 6.57 6.02 -1.62
CA ALA A 120 5.77 5.48 -0.53
C ALA A 120 4.80 6.58 -0.06
N ASP A 121 3.53 6.23 0.14
CA ASP A 121 2.49 7.10 0.66
C ASP A 121 1.56 6.35 1.62
N ASN A 122 0.72 7.08 2.35
CA ASN A 122 -0.31 6.50 3.22
C ASN A 122 0.22 5.44 4.19
N ILE A 123 1.35 5.74 4.85
CA ILE A 123 1.91 4.86 5.86
C ILE A 123 1.01 4.91 7.10
N VAL A 124 0.40 3.78 7.44
CA VAL A 124 -0.52 3.65 8.57
C VAL A 124 -0.05 2.53 9.48
N THR A 125 0.13 2.85 10.75
CA THR A 125 0.45 1.91 11.83
C THR A 125 -0.72 1.83 12.81
N SER A 126 -1.06 0.64 13.28
CA SER A 126 -2.11 0.49 14.29
C SER A 126 -1.80 -0.66 15.26
N GLU A 127 -2.08 -0.42 16.54
CA GLU A 127 -2.10 -1.46 17.57
C GLU A 127 -3.55 -1.94 17.69
N ASN A 128 -3.79 -3.23 17.46
CA ASN A 128 -5.12 -3.81 17.61
C ASN A 128 -5.22 -4.43 19.01
N THR A 129 -5.62 -3.62 19.99
CA THR A 129 -6.15 -4.12 21.26
C THR A 129 -7.60 -4.54 21.02
N LEU A 130 -7.85 -5.86 20.92
CA LEU A 130 -9.19 -6.46 20.83
C LEU A 130 -10.18 -5.71 19.91
N LYS A 131 -9.84 -5.55 18.62
CA LYS A 131 -10.83 -5.22 17.59
C LYS A 131 -11.25 -6.51 16.90
N THR A 132 -12.56 -6.73 16.80
CA THR A 132 -13.08 -7.74 15.89
C THR A 132 -12.62 -7.38 14.48
N ASN A 133 -12.13 -8.35 13.72
CA ASN A 133 -11.73 -8.19 12.33
C ASN A 133 -12.91 -7.60 11.51
N GLN A 134 -13.02 -6.28 11.43
CA GLN A 134 -13.60 -5.67 10.26
C GLN A 134 -12.56 -5.85 9.17
N ILE A 135 -12.71 -6.95 8.43
CA ILE A 135 -12.12 -7.10 7.12
C ILE A 135 -12.75 -5.98 6.28
N ASP A 136 -12.11 -4.82 6.23
CA ASP A 136 -12.31 -3.86 5.15
C ASP A 136 -11.75 -4.53 3.89
N LYS A 137 -12.57 -5.39 3.29
CA LYS A 137 -12.34 -5.85 1.92
C LYS A 137 -12.17 -4.59 1.06
N GLY A 138 -11.06 -4.53 0.33
CA GLY A 138 -10.69 -3.39 -0.50
C GLY A 138 -11.79 -3.05 -1.49
N ASP A 139 -12.61 -2.06 -1.14
CA ASP A 139 -13.80 -1.74 -1.93
C ASP A 139 -13.50 -0.71 -3.04
N PHE A 140 -12.37 0.00 -3.02
CA PHE A 140 -12.06 1.11 -3.94
C PHE A 140 -10.74 0.88 -4.70
N ILE A 141 -10.81 0.79 -6.03
CA ILE A 141 -9.67 0.62 -6.95
C ILE A 141 -9.54 1.87 -7.81
N HIS A 142 -8.29 2.31 -8.05
CA HIS A 142 -7.99 3.38 -9.00
C HIS A 142 -6.68 3.12 -9.75
N TYR A 143 -6.60 3.55 -11.00
CA TYR A 143 -5.37 3.53 -11.80
C TYR A 143 -5.47 4.48 -13.00
N VAL A 144 -4.34 4.85 -13.59
CA VAL A 144 -4.29 5.70 -14.80
C VAL A 144 -3.87 4.86 -16.00
N ASN A 145 -4.64 4.92 -17.09
CA ASN A 145 -4.29 4.30 -18.36
C ASN A 145 -4.72 5.21 -19.52
N GLN A 146 -3.86 5.44 -20.52
CA GLN A 146 -4.17 6.20 -21.74
C GLN A 146 -4.93 7.52 -21.47
N ASN A 147 -4.36 8.41 -20.63
CA ASN A 147 -4.98 9.70 -20.27
C ASN A 147 -6.38 9.60 -19.63
N ASN A 148 -6.68 8.45 -19.03
CA ASN A 148 -7.89 8.22 -18.26
C ASN A 148 -7.55 7.75 -16.86
N LEU A 149 -8.15 8.40 -15.86
CA LEU A 149 -8.20 7.88 -14.49
C LEU A 149 -9.42 6.97 -14.37
N HIS A 150 -9.17 5.70 -14.08
CA HIS A 150 -10.16 4.67 -13.88
C HIS A 150 -10.46 4.54 -12.39
N LEU A 151 -11.75 4.47 -12.05
CA LEU A 151 -12.23 4.32 -10.67
C LEU A 151 -13.19 3.16 -10.62
N GLN A 152 -13.10 2.32 -9.59
CA GLN A 152 -14.05 1.26 -9.32
C GLN A 152 -14.35 1.18 -7.83
N ASN A 153 -15.62 1.02 -7.49
CA ASN A 153 -16.07 0.84 -6.12
C ASN A 153 -17.27 -0.10 -5.99
N ASN A 154 -17.48 -0.71 -4.82
CA ASN A 154 -18.65 -1.56 -4.58
C ASN A 154 -19.96 -0.78 -4.42
N SER A 155 -19.90 0.47 -3.94
CA SER A 155 -21.02 1.42 -3.90
C SER A 155 -20.90 2.50 -4.97
N SER A 156 -22.02 3.17 -5.27
CA SER A 156 -22.08 4.21 -6.31
C SER A 156 -21.15 5.38 -5.95
N LEU A 157 -20.30 5.76 -6.91
CA LEU A 157 -19.48 6.96 -6.83
C LEU A 157 -20.38 8.18 -7.06
N LYS A 158 -20.22 9.24 -6.26
CA LYS A 158 -21.07 10.44 -6.33
C LYS A 158 -20.41 11.62 -6.97
N ASN A 159 -19.16 11.88 -6.60
CA ASN A 159 -18.38 12.94 -7.22
C ASN A 159 -16.89 12.66 -7.06
N ILE A 160 -16.11 13.28 -7.94
CA ILE A 160 -14.67 13.39 -7.82
C ILE A 160 -14.26 14.85 -7.92
N LEU A 161 -13.33 15.24 -7.05
CA LEU A 161 -12.58 16.49 -7.12
C LEU A 161 -11.10 16.12 -7.30
N ILE A 162 -10.43 16.73 -8.26
CA ILE A 162 -9.00 16.53 -8.50
C ILE A 162 -8.29 17.85 -8.27
N TYR A 163 -7.22 17.79 -7.50
CA TYR A 163 -6.37 18.90 -7.15
C TYR A 163 -4.95 18.68 -7.67
N ASN A 164 -4.30 19.76 -8.09
CA ASN A 164 -2.84 19.73 -8.25
C ASN A 164 -2.15 19.75 -6.88
N ILE A 165 -0.83 19.57 -6.87
CA ILE A 165 -0.06 19.50 -5.61
C ILE A 165 -0.05 20.79 -4.78
N LEU A 166 -0.46 21.92 -5.39
CA LEU A 166 -0.63 23.21 -4.71
C LEU A 166 -2.02 23.34 -4.06
N GLY A 167 -2.88 22.32 -4.19
CA GLY A 167 -4.24 22.32 -3.65
C GLY A 167 -5.27 23.04 -4.52
N GLN A 168 -4.92 23.43 -5.75
CA GLN A 168 -5.88 24.05 -6.67
C GLN A 168 -6.75 22.97 -7.32
N GLU A 169 -8.07 23.16 -7.29
CA GLU A 169 -9.01 22.28 -7.99
C GLU A 169 -8.85 22.44 -9.50
N VAL A 170 -8.63 21.32 -10.20
CA VAL A 170 -8.44 21.27 -11.65
C VAL A 170 -9.54 20.49 -12.38
N ILE A 171 -10.22 19.56 -11.69
CA ILE A 171 -11.39 18.83 -12.21
C ILE A 171 -12.41 18.67 -11.08
N SER A 172 -13.68 18.91 -11.40
CA SER A 172 -14.83 18.58 -10.57
C SER A 172 -15.90 17.92 -11.44
N LYS A 173 -16.33 16.72 -11.04
CA LYS A 173 -17.27 15.93 -11.83
C LYS A 173 -18.22 15.13 -10.94
N ASN A 174 -19.51 15.19 -11.24
CA ASN A 174 -20.51 14.29 -10.66
C ASN A 174 -20.43 12.92 -11.34
N LEU A 175 -20.58 11.89 -10.53
CA LEU A 175 -20.51 10.47 -10.91
C LEU A 175 -21.84 9.81 -10.53
N ASN A 176 -22.12 8.67 -11.14
CA ASN A 176 -23.33 7.91 -10.81
C ASN A 176 -23.16 6.40 -10.96
N SER A 177 -21.99 5.94 -11.40
CA SER A 177 -21.68 4.53 -11.58
C SER A 177 -20.80 3.98 -10.46
N LYS A 178 -20.70 2.65 -10.40
CA LYS A 178 -19.70 1.93 -9.61
C LYS A 178 -18.34 1.88 -10.31
N LYS A 179 -18.31 2.11 -11.62
CA LYS A 179 -17.10 2.17 -12.45
C LYS A 179 -17.14 3.44 -13.27
N GLU A 180 -16.10 4.25 -13.16
CA GLU A 180 -16.03 5.57 -13.79
C GLU A 180 -14.71 5.75 -14.52
N ARG A 181 -14.77 6.55 -15.58
CA ARG A 181 -13.62 6.97 -16.36
C ARG A 181 -13.57 8.50 -16.39
N ILE A 182 -12.46 9.05 -15.93
CA ILE A 182 -12.23 10.49 -15.88
C ILE A 182 -11.15 10.83 -16.89
N TYR A 183 -11.51 11.63 -17.89
CA TYR A 183 -10.56 12.12 -18.89
C TYR A 183 -9.61 13.12 -18.23
N ILE A 184 -8.31 12.85 -18.29
CA ILE A 184 -7.26 13.66 -17.66
C ILE A 184 -6.23 14.17 -18.68
N GLU A 185 -6.52 14.07 -19.97
CA GLU A 185 -5.62 14.51 -21.05
C GLU A 185 -5.26 15.99 -20.97
N SER A 186 -6.18 16.85 -20.52
CA SER A 186 -5.93 18.29 -20.34
C SER A 186 -5.01 18.62 -19.16
N LEU A 187 -4.75 17.65 -18.28
CA LEU A 187 -3.82 17.83 -17.17
C LEU A 187 -2.38 17.72 -17.68
N LYS A 188 -1.52 18.60 -17.17
CA LYS A 188 -0.08 18.50 -17.41
C LYS A 188 0.48 17.27 -16.70
N SER A 189 1.62 16.78 -17.14
CA SER A 189 2.35 15.76 -16.39
C SER A 189 2.68 16.21 -14.97
N GLY A 190 2.47 15.32 -14.01
CA GLY A 190 2.68 15.61 -12.59
C GLY A 190 1.82 14.76 -11.64
N VAL A 191 1.97 15.03 -10.35
CA VAL A 191 1.22 14.39 -9.27
C VAL A 191 -0.04 15.17 -8.95
N TYR A 192 -1.15 14.46 -8.80
CA TYR A 192 -2.46 14.99 -8.48
C TYR A 192 -3.04 14.27 -7.27
N ILE A 193 -3.93 14.94 -6.54
CA ILE A 193 -4.71 14.37 -5.44
C ILE A 193 -6.17 14.32 -5.89
N ALA A 194 -6.77 13.14 -5.87
CA ALA A 194 -8.18 12.95 -6.13
C ALA A 194 -8.93 12.68 -4.81
N LYS A 195 -10.09 13.32 -4.66
CA LYS A 195 -11.04 13.07 -3.58
C LYS A 195 -12.34 12.58 -4.20
N VAL A 196 -12.73 11.35 -3.88
CA VAL A 196 -13.92 10.68 -4.40
C VAL A 196 -14.90 10.45 -3.25
N SER A 197 -16.13 10.94 -3.40
CA SER A 197 -17.19 10.66 -2.43
C SER A 197 -18.06 9.50 -2.91
N THR A 198 -18.46 8.67 -1.96
CA THR A 198 -19.40 7.56 -2.13
C THR A 198 -20.59 7.78 -1.20
N ASP A 199 -21.57 6.87 -1.22
CA ASP A 199 -22.70 6.90 -0.28
C ASP A 199 -22.29 6.77 1.20
N GLN A 200 -21.14 6.15 1.47
CA GLN A 200 -20.74 5.75 2.83
C GLN A 200 -19.52 6.50 3.34
N SER A 201 -18.63 6.93 2.44
CA SER A 201 -17.34 7.51 2.81
C SER A 201 -16.76 8.37 1.71
N THR A 202 -15.72 9.12 2.06
CA THR A 202 -14.83 9.80 1.10
C THR A 202 -13.50 9.06 1.05
N LYS A 203 -13.01 8.79 -0.16
CA LYS A 203 -11.67 8.25 -0.43
C LYS A 203 -10.80 9.35 -1.03
N THR A 204 -9.57 9.47 -0.55
CA THR A 204 -8.57 10.40 -1.08
C THR A 204 -7.35 9.59 -1.52
N PHE A 205 -6.83 9.84 -2.71
CA PHE A 205 -5.66 9.13 -3.24
C PHE A 205 -4.85 10.05 -4.15
N LYS A 206 -3.59 9.69 -4.36
CA LYS A 206 -2.72 10.37 -5.34
C LYS A 206 -2.68 9.58 -6.64
N PHE A 207 -2.54 10.28 -7.76
CA PHE A 207 -2.23 9.64 -9.04
C PHE A 207 -1.25 10.50 -9.84
N ILE A 208 -0.57 9.88 -10.80
CA ILE A 208 0.41 10.54 -11.66
C ILE A 208 -0.17 10.64 -13.07
N LYS A 209 -0.20 11.85 -13.63
CA LYS A 209 -0.38 12.05 -15.08
C LYS A 209 1.01 12.01 -15.71
N LYS A 210 1.20 11.09 -16.66
CA LYS A 210 2.37 11.03 -17.57
C LYS A 210 1.92 11.50 -18.95
N ASP A 211 2.83 12.07 -19.75
CA ASP A 211 2.55 12.56 -21.11
C ASP A 211 2.17 11.41 -22.06
#